data_AF-A0AAV2MXH7-F1
#
_entry.id   AF-A0AAV2MXH7-F1
#
_cell.length_a   1.000
_cell.length_b   1.000
_cell.length_c   1.000
_cell.angle_alpha   90.00
_cell.angle_beta   90.00
_cell.angle_gamma   90.00
#
_symmetry.space_group_name_H-M   'P 1'
#
loop_
_entity.id
_entity.type
_entity.pdbx_description
1 polymer ?
#
loop_
_entity_poly.entity_id
_entity_poly.type
_entity_poly.pdbx_seq_one_letter_code
_entity_poly.pdbx_strand_id
1 'polypeptide(L)'
;MQLVPYKSTHHLRNSSTLLDLSIIDDRDKLMEYGQQDVAFLSAHDLIYVKYRIKTQRRCGRRITYRDWSCLDMDAFMSDICGIDWTVLLASNSMDEKVEEFNTKLIEIFNKQVPLRTRCFKNLPAPWLTEDIRRVMRSRDQARRAWRRYRCDRLYNRYKALRNNVQALVRDAKKEHYMRMFSRAGKAEEIWRGLRHLGLIKARAEGGRLRHTVEELSEFFAQSAEQLEQGDGIVLEEVCSGVFNEDNFHWKYVKPESVTKAIAKMNSNAVGADGILLSLLRCSMTYLTPIIEHLFNFSLMNGVFPRYERLQ
;
A
#
# COMPACT_ATOMS: atom_id res chain seq x y z
N MET A 1 18.90 15.33 -31.67
CA MET A 1 17.94 16.44 -31.67
C MET A 1 17.90 17.05 -33.07
N GLN A 2 16.71 17.26 -33.63
CA GLN A 2 16.52 17.75 -34.99
C GLN A 2 15.40 18.81 -35.01
N LEU A 3 15.55 19.82 -35.87
CA LEU A 3 14.55 20.87 -36.04
C LEU A 3 13.43 20.41 -36.99
N VAL A 4 12.17 20.64 -36.62
CA VAL A 4 11.03 20.46 -37.52
C VAL A 4 11.10 21.54 -38.61
N PRO A 5 11.04 21.18 -39.90
CA PRO A 5 11.38 22.10 -40.99
C PRO A 5 10.21 23.04 -41.33
N TYR A 6 9.96 24.01 -40.45
CA TYR A 6 9.05 25.12 -40.75
C TYR A 6 9.73 26.18 -41.62
N LYS A 7 8.92 26.94 -42.35
CA LYS A 7 9.34 28.18 -43.02
C LYS A 7 9.34 29.32 -41.99
N SER A 8 9.56 30.55 -42.43
CA SER A 8 9.36 31.71 -41.55
C SER A 8 7.98 31.63 -40.89
N THR A 9 7.93 31.74 -39.57
CA THR A 9 6.70 31.57 -38.77
C THR A 9 6.16 32.88 -38.25
N HIS A 10 6.88 33.98 -38.46
CA HIS A 10 6.48 35.31 -38.04
C HIS A 10 6.65 36.29 -39.19
N HIS A 11 5.60 37.02 -39.52
CA HIS A 11 5.48 37.87 -40.70
C HIS A 11 5.11 39.30 -40.29
N LEU A 12 6.02 40.23 -40.57
CA LEU A 12 5.81 41.67 -40.47
C LEU A 12 5.78 42.28 -41.86
N ARG A 13 5.36 43.55 -41.95
CA ARG A 13 5.19 44.29 -43.21
C ARG A 13 6.38 44.17 -44.18
N ASN A 14 7.61 44.17 -43.66
CA ASN A 14 8.83 44.18 -44.46
C ASN A 14 9.79 43.02 -44.15
N SER A 15 9.39 42.04 -43.33
CA SER A 15 10.28 40.96 -42.90
C SER A 15 9.53 39.69 -42.55
N SER A 16 10.11 38.54 -42.90
CA SER A 16 9.63 37.22 -42.46
C SER A 16 10.76 36.51 -41.71
N THR A 17 10.48 36.05 -40.49
CA THR A 17 11.47 35.45 -39.59
C THR A 17 10.96 34.12 -39.03
N LEU A 18 11.85 33.15 -38.86
CA LEU A 18 11.54 31.90 -38.15
C LEU A 18 11.80 32.11 -36.66
N LEU A 19 10.77 32.41 -35.88
CA LEU A 19 10.89 32.64 -34.43
C LEU A 19 10.43 31.43 -33.62
N ASP A 20 9.40 30.73 -34.10
CA ASP A 20 8.83 29.56 -33.43
C ASP A 20 9.54 28.28 -33.86
N LEU A 21 10.42 27.77 -32.99
CA LEU A 21 11.21 26.57 -33.23
C LEU A 21 10.61 25.35 -32.52
N SER A 22 10.42 24.26 -33.26
CA SER A 22 10.08 22.94 -32.70
C SER A 22 11.24 21.97 -32.87
N ILE A 23 11.85 21.57 -31.77
CA ILE A 23 12.99 20.65 -31.75
C ILE A 23 12.53 19.30 -31.21
N ILE A 24 12.85 18.22 -31.93
CA ILE A 24 12.48 16.84 -31.58
C ILE A 24 13.74 16.00 -31.31
N ASP A 25 13.65 15.01 -30.43
CA ASP A 25 14.74 14.09 -30.14
C ASP A 25 14.95 13.07 -31.27
N ASP A 26 13.85 12.61 -31.87
CA ASP A 26 13.81 11.51 -32.84
C ASP A 26 12.83 11.80 -34.00
N ARG A 27 13.30 11.66 -35.25
CA ARG A 27 12.50 11.85 -36.48
C ARG A 27 11.47 10.77 -36.69
N ASP A 28 11.73 9.54 -36.28
CA ASP A 28 10.83 8.40 -36.54
C ASP A 28 9.56 8.48 -35.69
N LYS A 29 9.57 9.35 -34.67
CA LYS A 29 8.41 9.70 -33.86
C LYS A 29 7.62 10.87 -34.44
N LEU A 30 8.15 11.63 -35.40
CA LEU A 30 7.43 12.70 -36.07
C LEU A 30 6.45 12.09 -37.08
N MET A 31 5.17 12.10 -36.76
CA MET A 31 4.14 11.55 -37.64
C MET A 31 3.69 12.57 -38.70
N GLU A 32 3.58 13.82 -38.30
CA GLU A 32 3.03 14.89 -39.12
C GLU A 32 3.47 16.24 -38.54
N TYR A 33 3.61 17.24 -39.39
CA TYR A 33 3.75 18.63 -38.97
C TYR A 33 3.08 19.51 -40.02
N GLY A 34 2.67 20.70 -39.61
CA GLY A 34 2.12 21.67 -40.54
C GLY A 34 2.29 23.09 -40.03
N GLN A 35 2.16 24.00 -40.97
CA GLN A 35 2.25 25.45 -40.79
C GLN A 35 1.15 26.07 -41.62
N GLN A 36 0.36 26.95 -41.00
CA GLN A 36 -0.74 27.63 -41.66
C GLN A 36 -0.70 29.11 -41.32
N ASP A 37 -0.74 29.94 -42.35
CA ASP A 37 -0.86 31.39 -42.21
C ASP A 37 -2.21 31.74 -41.56
N VAL A 38 -2.15 32.53 -40.49
CA VAL A 38 -3.28 33.06 -39.74
C VAL A 38 -3.16 34.57 -39.54
N ALA A 39 -2.73 35.29 -40.60
CA ALA A 39 -2.50 36.74 -40.61
C ALA A 39 -3.65 37.58 -40.04
N PHE A 40 -4.89 37.08 -40.06
CA PHE A 40 -6.06 37.78 -39.48
C PHE A 40 -6.12 37.76 -37.95
N LEU A 41 -5.34 36.89 -37.28
CA LEU A 41 -5.31 36.71 -35.82
C LEU A 41 -4.00 37.14 -35.19
N SER A 42 -2.88 36.94 -35.90
CA SER A 42 -1.54 37.15 -35.37
C SER A 42 -0.54 37.37 -36.50
N ALA A 43 0.56 38.04 -36.21
CA ALA A 43 1.74 38.06 -37.07
C ALA A 43 2.47 36.70 -37.09
N HIS A 44 2.06 35.73 -36.25
CA HIS A 44 2.60 34.38 -36.23
C HIS A 44 1.71 33.39 -36.99
N ASP A 45 2.35 32.48 -37.71
CA ASP A 45 1.72 31.30 -38.30
C ASP A 45 1.32 30.29 -37.22
N LEU A 46 0.21 29.60 -37.48
CA LEU A 46 -0.18 28.44 -36.69
C LEU A 46 0.69 27.25 -37.10
N ILE A 47 1.60 26.84 -36.21
CA ILE A 47 2.38 25.61 -36.37
C ILE A 47 1.83 24.47 -35.52
N TYR A 48 1.90 23.24 -36.03
CA TYR A 48 1.60 22.03 -35.26
C TYR A 48 2.58 20.90 -35.55
N VAL A 49 2.72 20.01 -34.56
CA VAL A 49 3.45 18.76 -34.64
C VAL A 49 2.58 17.65 -34.10
N LYS A 50 2.50 16.54 -34.83
CA LYS A 50 1.96 15.27 -34.36
C LYS A 50 3.12 14.34 -34.05
N TYR A 51 3.37 14.15 -32.75
CA TYR A 51 4.52 13.38 -32.27
C TYR A 51 4.09 12.09 -31.57
N ARG A 52 4.68 10.96 -31.95
CA ARG A 52 4.39 9.63 -31.41
C ARG A 52 5.14 9.42 -30.11
N ILE A 53 4.47 9.70 -29.00
CA ILE A 53 5.01 9.50 -27.66
C ILE A 53 4.37 8.27 -27.02
N LYS A 54 5.20 7.30 -26.59
CA LYS A 54 4.75 6.26 -25.66
C LYS A 54 4.63 6.88 -24.28
N THR A 55 3.43 7.29 -23.90
CA THR A 55 3.15 7.73 -22.53
C THR A 55 2.87 6.50 -21.67
N GLN A 56 3.83 6.12 -20.82
CA GLN A 56 3.52 5.15 -19.77
C GLN A 56 2.58 5.84 -18.78
N ARG A 57 1.30 5.51 -18.86
CA ARG A 57 0.32 5.99 -17.86
C ARG A 57 0.79 5.47 -16.52
N ARG A 58 1.05 6.37 -15.57
CA ARG A 58 1.31 5.97 -14.18
C ARG A 58 0.16 5.08 -13.74
N CYS A 59 0.46 3.81 -13.49
CA CYS A 59 -0.50 2.93 -12.84
C CYS A 59 -0.73 3.50 -11.45
N GLY A 60 -1.99 3.71 -11.08
CA GLY A 60 -2.32 4.17 -9.74
C GLY A 60 -1.78 3.19 -8.69
N ARG A 61 -1.60 3.66 -7.46
CA ARG A 61 -1.25 2.78 -6.34
C ARG A 61 -2.37 1.75 -6.17
N ARG A 62 -2.07 0.47 -6.42
CA ARG A 62 -2.98 -0.65 -6.23
C ARG A 62 -2.86 -1.11 -4.78
N ILE A 63 -3.94 -1.01 -4.03
CA ILE A 63 -4.02 -1.50 -2.65
C ILE A 63 -5.03 -2.62 -2.60
N THR A 64 -4.61 -3.75 -2.07
CA THR A 64 -5.49 -4.85 -1.67
C THR A 64 -5.76 -4.73 -0.17
N TYR A 65 -7.01 -4.73 0.23
CA TYR A 65 -7.41 -4.59 1.63
C TYR A 65 -8.73 -5.33 1.90
N ARG A 66 -8.96 -5.70 3.17
CA ARG A 66 -10.25 -6.16 3.67
C ARG A 66 -11.00 -4.98 4.27
N ASP A 67 -12.28 -4.82 3.92
CA ASP A 67 -13.10 -3.68 4.34
C ASP A 67 -13.94 -4.03 5.57
N TRP A 68 -13.49 -3.60 6.74
CA TRP A 68 -14.10 -3.92 8.03
C TRP A 68 -15.36 -3.10 8.35
N SER A 69 -15.66 -2.07 7.56
CA SER A 69 -16.70 -1.09 7.90
C SER A 69 -18.12 -1.66 7.94
N CYS A 70 -18.35 -2.79 7.26
CA CYS A 70 -19.64 -3.47 7.19
C CYS A 70 -19.60 -4.88 7.82
N LEU A 71 -18.59 -5.20 8.65
CA LEU A 71 -18.53 -6.50 9.32
C LEU A 71 -19.65 -6.59 10.36
N ASP A 72 -20.56 -7.54 10.16
CA ASP A 72 -21.52 -7.96 11.16
C ASP A 72 -20.83 -8.95 12.11
N MET A 73 -20.54 -8.48 13.33
CA MET A 73 -19.83 -9.28 14.34
C MET A 73 -20.67 -10.48 14.80
N ASP A 74 -21.99 -10.36 14.87
CA ASP A 74 -22.84 -11.42 15.36
C ASP A 74 -22.94 -12.54 14.30
N ALA A 75 -23.11 -12.17 13.03
CA ALA A 75 -23.08 -13.12 11.92
C ALA A 75 -21.72 -13.80 11.78
N PHE A 76 -20.63 -13.05 11.96
CA PHE A 76 -19.27 -13.60 11.96
C PHE A 76 -19.05 -14.62 13.08
N MET A 77 -19.46 -14.28 14.31
CA MET A 77 -19.34 -15.20 15.45
C MET A 77 -20.22 -16.44 15.29
N SER A 78 -21.42 -16.29 14.71
CA SER A 78 -22.27 -17.42 14.36
C SER A 78 -21.63 -18.34 13.34
N ASP A 79 -21.01 -17.79 12.29
CA ASP A 79 -20.29 -18.59 11.28
C ASP A 79 -19.10 -19.34 11.90
N ILE A 80 -18.32 -18.70 12.77
CA ILE A 80 -17.19 -19.34 13.47
C ILE A 80 -17.67 -20.44 14.42
N CYS A 81 -18.73 -20.20 15.19
CA CYS A 81 -19.30 -21.17 16.10
C CYS A 81 -19.89 -22.39 15.36
N GLY A 82 -20.37 -22.18 14.13
CA GLY A 82 -20.93 -23.22 13.27
C GLY A 82 -19.90 -24.07 12.53
N ILE A 83 -18.60 -23.85 12.72
CA ILE A 83 -17.56 -24.66 12.07
C ILE A 83 -17.59 -26.08 12.65
N ASP A 84 -17.70 -27.06 11.76
CA ASP A 84 -17.48 -28.45 12.09
C ASP A 84 -15.97 -28.76 12.11
N TRP A 85 -15.43 -29.01 13.30
CA TRP A 85 -14.03 -29.35 13.53
C TRP A 85 -13.77 -30.86 13.60
N THR A 86 -14.76 -31.71 13.33
CA THR A 86 -14.62 -33.18 13.44
C THR A 86 -13.48 -33.73 12.60
N VAL A 87 -13.34 -33.27 11.35
CA VAL A 87 -12.26 -33.68 10.44
C VAL A 87 -10.89 -33.30 11.00
N LEU A 88 -10.75 -32.07 11.50
CA LEU A 88 -9.51 -31.60 12.13
C LEU A 88 -9.18 -32.44 13.36
N LEU A 89 -10.15 -32.67 14.25
CA LEU A 89 -9.92 -33.41 15.49
C LEU A 89 -9.55 -34.89 15.21
N ALA A 90 -10.15 -35.51 14.19
CA ALA A 90 -9.93 -36.90 13.83
C ALA A 90 -8.62 -37.17 13.04
N SER A 91 -8.05 -36.17 12.37
CA SER A 91 -6.79 -36.37 11.61
C SER A 91 -5.63 -36.78 12.54
N ASN A 92 -4.67 -37.56 12.04
CA ASN A 92 -3.44 -37.90 12.76
C ASN A 92 -2.20 -37.15 12.21
N SER A 93 -2.40 -36.26 11.24
CA SER A 93 -1.32 -35.49 10.62
C SER A 93 -1.41 -34.04 11.08
N MET A 94 -0.33 -33.51 11.64
CA MET A 94 -0.27 -32.10 12.04
C MET A 94 -0.46 -31.15 10.85
N ASP A 95 0.10 -31.51 9.68
CA ASP A 95 -0.02 -30.71 8.46
C ASP A 95 -1.49 -30.64 8.00
N GLU A 96 -2.21 -31.77 7.97
CA GLU A 96 -3.63 -31.80 7.61
C GLU A 96 -4.49 -31.02 8.60
N LYS A 97 -4.19 -31.11 9.91
CA LYS A 97 -4.91 -30.35 10.94
C LYS A 97 -4.77 -28.84 10.73
N VAL A 98 -3.55 -28.37 10.44
CA VAL A 98 -3.27 -26.95 10.20
C VAL A 98 -3.87 -26.49 8.87
N GLU A 99 -3.82 -27.32 7.83
CA GLU A 99 -4.44 -27.01 6.54
C GLU A 99 -5.96 -26.87 6.65
N GLU A 100 -6.62 -27.80 7.35
CA GLU A 100 -8.06 -27.74 7.61
C GLU A 100 -8.42 -26.50 8.44
N PHE A 101 -7.63 -26.21 9.49
CA PHE A 101 -7.79 -25.00 10.29
C PHE A 101 -7.74 -23.73 9.45
N ASN A 102 -6.69 -23.60 8.63
CA ASN A 102 -6.48 -22.44 7.79
C ASN A 102 -7.58 -22.29 6.74
N THR A 103 -7.97 -23.40 6.10
CA THR A 103 -8.99 -23.42 5.05
C THR A 103 -10.33 -22.92 5.58
N LYS A 104 -10.83 -23.50 6.69
CA LYS A 104 -12.12 -23.10 7.29
C LYS A 104 -12.15 -21.63 7.69
N LEU A 105 -11.07 -21.14 8.29
CA LEU A 105 -10.98 -19.74 8.68
C LEU A 105 -10.94 -18.80 7.49
N ILE A 106 -10.11 -19.10 6.48
CA ILE A 106 -10.00 -18.27 5.28
C ILE A 106 -11.33 -18.23 4.51
N GLU A 107 -12.08 -19.34 4.45
CA GLU A 107 -13.41 -19.38 3.84
C GLU A 107 -14.38 -18.41 4.52
N ILE A 108 -14.48 -18.46 5.85
CA ILE A 108 -15.33 -17.53 6.62
C ILE A 108 -14.85 -16.10 6.43
N PHE A 109 -13.54 -15.86 6.46
CA PHE A 109 -12.98 -14.52 6.28
C PHE A 109 -13.24 -13.97 4.89
N ASN A 110 -13.21 -14.82 3.85
CA ASN A 110 -13.55 -14.44 2.48
C ASN A 110 -15.04 -14.20 2.29
N LYS A 111 -15.90 -14.94 2.99
CA LYS A 111 -17.35 -14.71 3.02
C LYS A 111 -17.70 -13.40 3.71
N GLN A 112 -17.17 -13.16 4.90
CA GLN A 112 -17.54 -12.04 5.77
C GLN A 112 -16.83 -10.73 5.39
N VAL A 113 -15.54 -10.80 5.06
CA VAL A 113 -14.73 -9.60 4.74
C VAL A 113 -13.85 -9.84 3.53
N PRO A 114 -14.41 -9.97 2.31
CA PRO A 114 -13.65 -10.33 1.11
C PRO A 114 -12.50 -9.35 0.81
N LEU A 115 -11.41 -9.88 0.24
CA LEU A 115 -10.31 -9.04 -0.25
C LEU A 115 -10.79 -8.17 -1.41
N ARG A 116 -10.58 -6.86 -1.28
CA ARG A 116 -10.91 -5.87 -2.29
C ARG A 116 -9.65 -5.20 -2.78
N THR A 117 -9.53 -5.04 -4.09
CA THR A 117 -8.44 -4.30 -4.71
C THR A 117 -8.95 -2.97 -5.24
N ARG A 118 -8.32 -1.86 -4.82
CA ARG A 118 -8.62 -0.53 -5.35
C ARG A 118 -7.37 0.14 -5.92
N CYS A 119 -7.53 0.77 -7.08
CA CYS A 119 -6.48 1.52 -7.75
C CYS A 119 -6.67 3.02 -7.53
N PHE A 120 -5.72 3.64 -6.83
CA PHE A 120 -5.75 5.07 -6.53
C PHE A 120 -4.81 5.83 -7.47
N LYS A 121 -5.36 6.69 -8.32
CA LYS A 121 -4.57 7.53 -9.23
C LYS A 121 -3.86 8.68 -8.51
N ASN A 122 -4.46 9.17 -7.42
CA ASN A 122 -3.99 10.30 -6.65
C ASN A 122 -3.81 9.89 -5.19
N LEU A 123 -2.89 10.57 -4.49
CA LEU A 123 -2.78 10.47 -3.04
C LEU A 123 -4.07 10.99 -2.38
N PRO A 124 -4.43 10.46 -1.20
CA PRO A 124 -5.54 11.01 -0.43
C PRO A 124 -5.29 12.49 -0.16
N ALA A 125 -6.34 13.30 -0.30
CA ALA A 125 -6.31 14.73 -0.03
C ALA A 125 -7.14 15.02 1.24
N PRO A 126 -6.61 14.72 2.43
CA PRO A 126 -7.33 14.83 3.70
C PRO A 126 -7.80 16.25 4.01
N TRP A 127 -7.12 17.27 3.46
CA TRP A 127 -7.52 18.67 3.58
C TRP A 127 -8.79 19.04 2.78
N LEU A 128 -9.27 18.18 1.87
CA LEU A 128 -10.52 18.42 1.14
C LEU A 128 -11.72 17.96 1.98
N THR A 129 -12.22 18.86 2.82
CA THR A 129 -13.46 18.67 3.59
C THR A 129 -14.70 18.79 2.69
N GLU A 130 -15.85 18.36 3.20
CA GLU A 130 -17.12 18.46 2.45
C GLU A 130 -17.52 19.91 2.15
N ASP A 131 -17.15 20.84 3.02
CA ASP A 131 -17.40 22.28 2.79
C ASP A 131 -16.58 22.80 1.62
N ILE A 132 -15.29 22.46 1.54
CA ILE A 132 -14.46 22.84 0.39
C ILE A 132 -15.00 22.20 -0.89
N ARG A 133 -15.45 20.94 -0.83
CA ARG A 133 -16.12 20.28 -1.97
C ARG A 133 -17.38 21.03 -2.40
N ARG A 134 -18.18 21.53 -1.46
CA ARG A 134 -19.39 22.33 -1.75
C ARG A 134 -19.04 23.63 -2.50
N VAL A 135 -18.00 24.34 -2.09
CA VAL A 135 -17.55 25.55 -2.79
C VAL A 135 -16.95 25.21 -4.16
N MET A 136 -16.22 24.10 -4.29
CA MET A 136 -15.75 23.59 -5.59
C MET A 136 -16.92 23.30 -6.55
N ARG A 137 -17.98 22.65 -6.07
CA ARG A 137 -19.20 22.40 -6.87
C ARG A 137 -19.83 23.72 -7.34
N SER A 138 -19.89 24.72 -6.47
CA SER A 138 -20.41 26.06 -6.81
C SER A 138 -19.57 26.77 -7.88
N ARG A 139 -18.23 26.69 -7.77
CA ARG A 139 -17.30 27.17 -8.80
C ARG A 139 -17.54 26.47 -10.14
N ASP A 140 -17.72 25.15 -10.13
CA ASP A 140 -17.91 24.36 -11.35
C ASP A 140 -19.26 24.63 -12.02
N GLN A 141 -20.31 24.89 -11.23
CA GLN A 141 -21.58 25.40 -11.74
C GLN A 141 -21.42 26.77 -12.41
N ALA A 142 -20.73 27.71 -11.76
CA ALA A 142 -20.47 29.04 -12.33
C ALA A 142 -19.64 28.96 -13.62
N ARG A 143 -18.65 28.06 -13.68
CA ARG A 143 -17.87 27.80 -14.90
C ARG A 143 -18.74 27.29 -16.04
N ARG A 144 -19.65 26.35 -15.76
CA ARG A 144 -20.59 25.81 -16.76
C ARG A 144 -21.52 26.91 -17.28
N ALA A 145 -22.08 27.73 -16.40
CA ALA A 145 -22.93 28.86 -16.78
C ALA A 145 -22.17 29.86 -17.67
N TRP A 146 -20.97 30.29 -17.26
CA TRP A 146 -20.15 31.19 -18.07
C TRP A 146 -19.80 30.60 -19.45
N ARG A 147 -19.45 29.31 -19.52
CA ARG A 147 -19.15 28.65 -20.80
C ARG A 147 -20.33 28.61 -21.75
N ARG A 148 -21.56 28.52 -21.23
CA ARG A 148 -22.80 28.49 -22.01
C ARG A 148 -23.20 29.87 -22.52
N TYR A 149 -23.20 30.88 -21.65
CA TYR A 149 -23.79 32.19 -21.97
C TYR A 149 -22.76 33.29 -22.28
N ARG A 150 -21.46 33.04 -22.05
CA ARG A 150 -20.33 33.90 -22.47
C ARG A 150 -20.42 35.39 -22.08
N CYS A 151 -21.00 35.71 -20.93
CA CYS A 151 -21.10 37.09 -20.45
C CYS A 151 -20.19 37.41 -19.26
N ASP A 152 -19.82 38.68 -19.12
CA ASP A 152 -18.84 39.17 -18.15
C ASP A 152 -19.31 39.01 -16.70
N ARG A 153 -20.60 39.21 -16.43
CA ARG A 153 -21.17 38.98 -15.09
C ARG A 153 -20.91 37.54 -14.61
N LEU A 154 -21.11 36.55 -15.48
CA LEU A 154 -20.87 35.15 -15.15
C LEU A 154 -19.38 34.84 -15.06
N TYR A 155 -18.55 35.48 -15.90
CA TYR A 155 -17.10 35.37 -15.81
C TYR A 155 -16.58 35.89 -14.46
N ASN A 156 -17.03 37.07 -14.03
CA ASN A 156 -16.65 37.68 -12.76
C ASN A 156 -17.09 36.81 -11.57
N ARG A 157 -18.30 36.25 -11.61
CA ARG A 157 -18.77 35.28 -10.60
C ARG A 157 -17.89 34.03 -10.56
N TYR A 158 -17.55 33.46 -11.72
CA TYR A 158 -16.64 32.32 -11.79
C TYR A 158 -15.25 32.65 -11.26
N LYS A 159 -14.70 33.82 -11.62
CA LYS A 159 -13.37 34.30 -11.18
C LYS A 159 -13.32 34.45 -9.65
N ALA A 160 -14.34 35.06 -9.05
CA ALA A 160 -14.46 35.20 -7.60
C ALA A 160 -14.51 33.82 -6.92
N LEU A 161 -15.35 32.90 -7.39
CA LEU A 161 -15.44 31.55 -6.84
C LEU A 161 -14.16 30.73 -7.05
N ARG A 162 -13.49 30.88 -8.19
CA ARG A 162 -12.20 30.23 -8.46
C ARG A 162 -11.15 30.69 -7.44
N ASN A 163 -11.04 32.00 -7.22
CA ASN A 163 -10.08 32.57 -6.29
C ASN A 163 -10.39 32.16 -4.85
N ASN A 164 -11.67 32.16 -4.46
CA ASN A 164 -12.11 31.68 -3.14
C ASN A 164 -11.73 30.20 -2.93
N VAL A 165 -12.04 29.31 -3.89
CA VAL A 165 -11.64 27.90 -3.80
C VAL A 165 -10.12 27.75 -3.72
N GLN A 166 -9.35 28.54 -4.49
CA GLN A 166 -7.90 28.50 -4.42
C GLN A 166 -7.37 28.92 -3.04
N ALA A 167 -7.96 29.95 -2.43
CA ALA A 167 -7.62 30.37 -1.06
C ALA A 167 -7.95 29.27 -0.05
N LEU A 168 -9.19 28.78 -0.03
CA LEU A 168 -9.63 27.72 0.89
C LEU A 168 -8.77 26.45 0.80
N VAL A 169 -8.45 26.00 -0.41
CA VAL A 169 -7.59 24.82 -0.60
C VAL A 169 -6.16 25.07 -0.12
N ARG A 170 -5.63 26.29 -0.32
CA ARG A 170 -4.28 26.66 0.14
C ARG A 170 -4.24 26.67 1.67
N ASP A 171 -5.23 27.28 2.30
CA ASP A 171 -5.30 27.41 3.75
C ASP A 171 -5.52 26.05 4.41
N ALA A 172 -6.41 25.22 3.84
CA ALA A 172 -6.65 23.86 4.34
C ALA A 172 -5.40 22.97 4.23
N LYS A 173 -4.62 23.09 3.14
CA LYS A 173 -3.33 22.40 3.01
C LYS A 173 -2.35 22.85 4.08
N LYS A 174 -2.20 24.18 4.26
CA LYS A 174 -1.31 24.76 5.26
C LYS A 174 -1.66 24.24 6.65
N GLU A 175 -2.93 24.35 7.04
CA GLU A 175 -3.43 23.89 8.34
C GLU A 175 -3.20 22.40 8.55
N HIS A 176 -3.47 21.57 7.53
CA HIS A 176 -3.25 20.13 7.61
C HIS A 176 -1.80 19.78 7.90
N TYR A 177 -0.85 20.35 7.16
CA TYR A 177 0.57 20.04 7.36
C TYR A 177 1.13 20.68 8.63
N MET A 178 0.72 21.90 8.98
CA MET A 178 1.09 22.51 10.25
C MET A 178 0.66 21.62 11.41
N ARG A 179 -0.60 21.18 11.42
CA ARG A 179 -1.12 20.28 12.45
C ARG A 179 -0.41 18.93 12.47
N MET A 180 -0.10 18.37 11.30
CA MET A 180 0.65 17.11 11.19
C MET A 180 2.03 17.23 11.84
N PHE A 181 2.78 18.30 11.55
CA PHE A 181 4.13 18.48 12.09
C PHE A 181 4.12 18.92 13.56
N SER A 182 3.16 19.76 13.98
CA SER A 182 3.04 20.17 15.39
C SER A 182 2.66 19.01 16.32
N ARG A 183 1.92 18.00 15.81
CA ARG A 183 1.56 16.79 16.58
C ARG A 183 2.60 15.68 16.52
N ALA A 184 3.61 15.80 15.66
CA ALA A 184 4.59 14.75 15.46
C ALA A 184 5.52 14.67 16.68
N GLY A 185 5.26 13.70 17.56
CA GLY A 185 6.11 13.45 18.74
C GLY A 185 7.35 12.60 18.44
N LYS A 186 7.39 11.93 17.28
CA LYS A 186 8.49 11.04 16.86
C LYS A 186 9.06 11.47 15.52
N ALA A 187 10.38 11.34 15.38
CA ALA A 187 11.10 11.67 14.14
C ALA A 187 10.54 10.93 12.91
N GLU A 188 10.11 9.68 13.07
CA GLU A 188 9.52 8.87 11.99
C GLU A 188 8.31 9.54 11.33
N GLU A 189 7.48 10.23 12.11
CA GLU A 189 6.27 10.88 11.62
C GLU A 189 6.62 12.13 10.80
N ILE A 190 7.62 12.88 11.25
CA ILE A 190 8.18 14.03 10.53
C ILE A 190 8.75 13.55 9.19
N TRP A 191 9.59 12.51 9.20
CA TRP A 191 10.16 11.95 7.98
C TRP A 191 9.09 11.41 7.02
N ARG A 192 8.01 10.82 7.54
CA ARG A 192 6.86 10.37 6.75
C ARG A 192 6.13 11.55 6.10
N GLY A 193 5.93 12.64 6.83
CA GLY A 193 5.34 13.88 6.31
C GLY A 193 6.19 14.53 5.21
N LEU A 194 7.50 14.64 5.42
CA LEU A 194 8.44 15.21 4.45
C LEU A 194 8.51 14.38 3.15
N ARG A 195 8.51 13.05 3.26
CA ARG A 195 8.39 12.15 2.10
C ARG A 195 7.06 12.34 1.37
N HIS A 196 5.95 12.48 2.10
CA HIS A 196 4.64 12.73 1.50
C HIS A 196 4.59 14.06 0.73
N LEU A 197 5.31 15.09 1.20
CA LEU A 197 5.46 16.37 0.50
C LEU A 197 6.42 16.31 -0.70
N GLY A 198 7.13 15.19 -0.90
CA GLY A 198 8.15 15.06 -1.94
C GLY A 198 9.41 15.89 -1.69
N LEU A 199 9.60 16.41 -0.48
CA LEU A 199 10.80 17.14 -0.07
C LEU A 199 12.00 16.20 0.13
N ILE A 200 11.73 14.91 0.27
CA ILE A 200 12.72 13.85 0.44
C ILE A 200 12.38 12.74 -0.54
N LYS A 201 13.41 12.09 -1.09
CA LYS A 201 13.28 10.93 -1.95
C LYS A 201 12.40 9.86 -1.27
N ALA A 202 11.47 9.29 -2.04
CA ALA A 202 10.73 8.12 -1.60
C ALA A 202 11.71 7.00 -1.21
N ARG A 203 11.34 6.19 -0.20
CA ARG A 203 12.09 4.95 0.05
C ARG A 203 12.09 4.16 -1.26
N ALA A 204 13.25 3.64 -1.66
CA ALA A 204 13.34 2.77 -2.81
C ALA A 204 12.58 1.48 -2.48
N GLU A 205 11.33 1.39 -2.90
CA GLU A 205 10.58 0.12 -2.88
C GLU A 205 11.20 -0.77 -3.97
N GLY A 206 11.81 -1.88 -3.56
CA GLY A 206 12.39 -2.84 -4.49
C GLY A 206 13.88 -2.65 -4.80
N GLY A 207 14.67 -2.13 -3.86
CA GLY A 207 16.08 -2.51 -3.85
C GLY A 207 16.11 -4.04 -3.74
N ARG A 208 16.57 -4.75 -4.78
CA ARG A 208 16.92 -6.16 -4.63
C ARG A 208 17.85 -6.21 -3.43
N LEU A 209 17.52 -7.05 -2.44
CA LEU A 209 18.50 -7.39 -1.43
C LEU A 209 19.75 -7.79 -2.20
N ARG A 210 20.89 -7.17 -1.87
CA ARG A 210 22.16 -7.48 -2.54
C ARG A 210 22.54 -8.94 -2.34
N HIS A 211 21.96 -9.55 -1.32
CA HIS A 211 22.17 -10.92 -0.89
C HIS A 211 20.87 -11.70 -1.02
N THR A 212 21.00 -12.99 -1.34
CA THR A 212 19.86 -13.92 -1.32
C THR A 212 19.45 -14.21 0.13
N VAL A 213 18.30 -14.85 0.32
CA VAL A 213 17.84 -15.25 1.67
C VAL A 213 18.81 -16.28 2.25
N GLU A 214 19.32 -17.17 1.40
CA GLU A 214 20.29 -18.20 1.75
C GLU A 214 21.62 -17.59 2.18
N GLU A 215 22.16 -16.62 1.44
CA GLU A 215 23.40 -15.91 1.80
C GLU A 215 23.26 -15.18 3.14
N LEU A 216 22.11 -14.56 3.41
CA LEU A 216 21.85 -13.91 4.70
C LEU A 216 21.73 -14.93 5.83
N SER A 217 21.03 -16.03 5.60
CA SER A 217 20.87 -17.11 6.58
C SER A 217 22.23 -17.71 6.94
N GLU A 218 23.07 -17.99 5.94
CA GLU A 218 24.41 -18.55 6.15
C GLU A 218 25.33 -17.55 6.86
N PHE A 219 25.27 -16.26 6.51
CA PHE A 219 26.02 -15.22 7.22
C PHE A 219 25.67 -15.15 8.71
N PHE A 220 24.38 -15.22 9.06
CA PHE A 220 23.96 -15.21 10.47
C PHE A 220 24.27 -16.52 11.19
N ALA A 221 24.19 -17.66 10.50
CA ALA A 221 24.62 -18.96 11.04
C ALA A 221 26.14 -18.96 11.34
N GLN A 222 26.97 -18.50 10.40
CA GLN A 222 28.42 -18.37 10.60
C GLN A 222 28.78 -17.32 11.66
N SER A 223 27.98 -16.25 11.80
CA SER A 223 28.17 -15.26 12.87
C SER A 223 27.87 -15.82 14.26
N ALA A 224 26.91 -16.76 14.36
CA ALA A 224 26.63 -17.49 15.60
C ALA A 224 27.80 -18.41 15.97
N GLU A 225 28.41 -19.10 14.99
CA GLU A 225 29.62 -19.91 15.19
C GLU A 225 30.83 -19.07 15.66
N GLN A 226 30.95 -17.81 15.23
CA GLN A 226 32.01 -16.90 15.70
C GLN A 226 31.78 -16.37 17.13
N LEU A 227 30.55 -16.40 17.64
CA LEU A 227 30.20 -16.03 19.01
C LEU A 227 30.40 -17.18 20.02
N GLU A 228 30.69 -18.40 19.56
CA GLU A 228 30.94 -19.56 20.43
C GLU A 228 32.27 -19.49 21.20
N GLN A 229 33.10 -18.47 20.98
CA GLN A 229 34.28 -18.24 21.83
C GLN A 229 33.93 -17.77 23.25
N GLY A 230 32.64 -17.53 23.57
CA GLY A 230 32.20 -16.98 24.85
C GLY A 230 31.50 -17.92 25.83
N ASP A 231 30.96 -19.08 25.42
CA ASP A 231 30.22 -19.98 26.33
C ASP A 231 30.09 -21.42 25.78
N GLY A 232 31.16 -21.95 25.17
CA GLY A 232 31.19 -23.29 24.58
C GLY A 232 30.80 -24.43 25.54
N ILE A 233 30.91 -24.22 26.85
CA ILE A 233 30.53 -25.21 27.87
C ILE A 233 29.01 -25.47 27.85
N VAL A 234 28.18 -24.44 27.64
CA VAL A 234 26.71 -24.60 27.70
C VAL A 234 26.19 -25.31 26.45
N LEU A 235 26.76 -25.03 25.28
CA LEU A 235 26.29 -25.63 24.03
C LEU A 235 26.81 -27.07 23.84
N GLU A 236 28.02 -27.37 24.30
CA GLU A 236 28.57 -28.73 24.27
C GLU A 236 27.85 -29.64 25.27
N GLU A 237 27.45 -29.11 26.45
CA GLU A 237 26.60 -29.81 27.41
C GLU A 237 25.17 -30.03 26.85
N VAL A 238 24.60 -29.05 26.14
CA VAL A 238 23.29 -29.18 25.45
C VAL A 238 23.35 -30.16 24.27
N CYS A 239 24.45 -30.20 23.52
CA CYS A 239 24.62 -31.10 22.39
C CYS A 239 25.09 -32.50 22.80
N SER A 240 25.64 -32.67 24.02
CA SER A 240 26.10 -33.96 24.56
C SER A 240 24.98 -34.97 24.81
N GLY A 241 23.72 -34.52 24.79
CA GLY A 241 22.53 -35.37 24.94
C GLY A 241 22.34 -35.95 26.35
N VAL A 242 23.19 -35.61 27.32
CA VAL A 242 23.04 -36.02 28.72
C VAL A 242 22.15 -35.02 29.44
N PHE A 243 20.89 -34.98 29.05
CA PHE A 243 19.88 -34.25 29.79
C PHE A 243 19.28 -35.17 30.84
N ASN A 244 19.18 -34.67 32.07
CA ASN A 244 18.38 -35.34 33.08
C ASN A 244 16.90 -35.12 32.72
N GLU A 245 16.35 -36.03 31.89
CA GLU A 245 14.96 -35.98 31.41
C GLU A 245 13.94 -36.05 32.56
N ASP A 246 14.35 -36.54 33.74
CA ASP A 246 13.48 -36.69 34.92
C ASP A 246 12.88 -35.36 35.42
N ASN A 247 13.49 -34.22 35.07
CA ASN A 247 13.02 -32.89 35.49
C ASN A 247 12.32 -32.07 34.41
N PHE A 248 12.37 -32.48 33.14
CA PHE A 248 11.75 -31.74 32.03
C PHE A 248 10.49 -32.45 31.55
N HIS A 249 9.33 -31.93 31.94
CA HIS A 249 8.04 -32.44 31.50
C HIS A 249 7.27 -31.36 30.75
N TRP A 250 6.73 -31.74 29.59
CA TRP A 250 5.76 -30.90 28.90
C TRP A 250 4.54 -30.72 29.77
N LYS A 251 4.14 -29.47 29.97
CA LYS A 251 2.85 -29.14 30.57
C LYS A 251 1.84 -28.92 29.47
N TYR A 252 0.66 -29.48 29.68
CA TYR A 252 -0.47 -29.25 28.81
C TYR A 252 -0.73 -27.75 28.67
N VAL A 253 -0.81 -27.28 27.43
CA VAL A 253 -1.11 -25.88 27.11
C VAL A 253 -2.57 -25.64 27.49
N LYS A 254 -2.81 -24.69 28.39
CA LYS A 254 -4.16 -24.30 28.82
C LYS A 254 -4.76 -23.25 27.87
N PRO A 255 -6.10 -23.13 27.80
CA PRO A 255 -6.79 -22.09 27.02
C PRO A 255 -6.32 -20.66 27.38
N GLU A 256 -6.07 -20.43 28.67
CA GLU A 256 -5.57 -19.15 29.18
C GLU A 256 -4.19 -18.79 28.64
N SER A 257 -3.33 -19.79 28.40
CA SER A 257 -1.99 -19.56 27.86
C SER A 257 -2.08 -19.12 26.41
N VAL A 258 -2.95 -19.74 25.62
CA VAL A 258 -3.21 -19.40 24.20
C VAL A 258 -3.75 -17.97 24.09
N THR A 259 -4.78 -17.63 24.87
CA THR A 259 -5.37 -16.29 24.86
C THR A 259 -4.37 -15.21 25.30
N LYS A 260 -3.60 -15.46 26.36
CA LYS A 260 -2.52 -14.55 26.80
C LYS A 260 -1.44 -14.39 25.73
N ALA A 261 -1.05 -15.45 25.04
CA ALA A 261 -0.04 -15.39 23.98
C ALA A 261 -0.52 -14.54 22.79
N ILE A 262 -1.73 -14.79 22.29
CA ILE A 262 -2.30 -14.05 21.14
C ILE A 262 -2.59 -12.58 21.51
N ALA A 263 -2.97 -12.31 22.76
CA ALA A 263 -3.13 -10.94 23.26
C ALA A 263 -1.79 -10.17 23.27
N LYS A 264 -0.66 -10.84 23.54
CA LYS A 264 0.68 -10.22 23.55
C LYS A 264 1.26 -9.96 22.16
N MET A 265 0.76 -10.61 21.11
CA MET A 265 1.27 -10.44 19.74
C MET A 265 1.00 -9.01 19.23
N ASN A 266 2.03 -8.27 18.81
CA ASN A 266 1.86 -6.89 18.34
C ASN A 266 2.03 -6.74 16.82
N SER A 267 2.51 -7.79 16.14
CA SER A 267 2.74 -7.76 14.71
C SER A 267 1.43 -7.96 13.95
N ASN A 268 1.18 -7.08 12.98
CA ASN A 268 0.13 -7.25 11.98
C ASN A 268 0.67 -7.91 10.70
N ALA A 269 1.89 -8.48 10.76
CA ALA A 269 2.40 -9.31 9.67
C ALA A 269 1.46 -10.51 9.49
N VAL A 270 1.23 -10.86 8.23
CA VAL A 270 0.43 -12.02 7.85
C VAL A 270 1.40 -13.12 7.46
N GLY A 271 1.22 -14.31 8.03
CA GLY A 271 2.04 -15.47 7.72
C GLY A 271 1.74 -16.02 6.33
N ALA A 272 2.38 -17.15 6.00
CA ALA A 272 2.07 -17.89 4.77
C ALA A 272 0.62 -18.42 4.73
N ASP A 273 0.00 -18.53 5.91
CA ASP A 273 -1.40 -18.91 6.14
C ASP A 273 -2.42 -17.86 5.67
N GLY A 274 -2.02 -16.60 5.44
CA GLY A 274 -2.95 -15.55 5.05
C GLY A 274 -3.92 -15.11 6.16
N ILE A 275 -3.71 -15.56 7.40
CA ILE A 275 -4.58 -15.26 8.54
C ILE A 275 -4.14 -13.97 9.23
N LEU A 276 -5.09 -13.05 9.38
CA LEU A 276 -4.84 -11.78 10.06
C LEU A 276 -5.03 -11.94 11.56
N LEU A 277 -4.06 -11.46 12.36
CA LEU A 277 -4.14 -11.45 13.82
C LEU A 277 -5.41 -10.75 14.34
N SER A 278 -5.88 -9.71 13.63
CA SER A 278 -7.13 -9.01 13.98
C SER A 278 -8.35 -9.93 13.92
N LEU A 279 -8.38 -10.87 12.97
CA LEU A 279 -9.48 -11.83 12.83
C LEU A 279 -9.44 -12.88 13.93
N LEU A 280 -8.25 -13.45 14.17
CA LEU A 280 -8.05 -14.40 15.26
C LEU A 280 -8.50 -13.81 16.59
N ARG A 281 -8.14 -12.54 16.86
CA ARG A 281 -8.56 -11.82 18.07
C ARG A 281 -10.07 -11.72 18.23
N CYS A 282 -10.79 -11.43 17.15
CA CYS A 282 -12.25 -11.33 17.19
C CYS A 282 -12.93 -12.67 17.50
N SER A 283 -12.35 -13.79 17.05
CA SER A 283 -12.93 -15.13 17.18
C SER A 283 -12.30 -16.00 18.28
N MET A 284 -11.44 -15.43 19.13
CA MET A 284 -10.67 -16.20 20.13
C MET A 284 -11.52 -17.08 21.03
N THR A 285 -12.70 -16.60 21.45
CA THR A 285 -13.58 -17.35 22.35
C THR A 285 -13.90 -18.75 21.84
N TYR A 286 -14.08 -18.89 20.52
CA TYR A 286 -14.43 -20.17 19.88
C TYR A 286 -13.22 -20.92 19.34
N LEU A 287 -12.16 -20.22 18.95
CA LEU A 287 -10.95 -20.85 18.39
C LEU A 287 -9.97 -21.35 19.43
N THR A 288 -10.03 -20.85 20.67
CA THR A 288 -9.09 -21.23 21.73
C THR A 288 -8.99 -22.74 21.94
N PRO A 289 -10.09 -23.52 22.06
CA PRO A 289 -10.01 -24.97 22.27
C PRO A 289 -9.37 -25.71 21.09
N ILE A 290 -9.57 -25.21 19.87
CA ILE A 290 -9.02 -25.81 18.65
C ILE A 290 -7.52 -25.54 18.57
N ILE A 291 -7.10 -24.30 18.85
CA ILE A 291 -5.68 -23.93 18.86
C ILE A 291 -4.94 -24.68 19.98
N GLU A 292 -5.56 -24.79 21.17
CA GLU A 292 -5.06 -25.61 22.27
C GLU A 292 -4.84 -27.06 21.84
N HIS A 293 -5.83 -27.66 21.17
CA HIS A 293 -5.71 -29.02 20.64
C HIS A 293 -4.53 -29.15 19.67
N LEU A 294 -4.35 -28.19 18.75
CA LEU A 294 -3.22 -28.19 17.81
C LEU A 294 -1.86 -28.16 18.54
N PHE A 295 -1.69 -27.26 19.51
CA PHE A 295 -0.45 -27.17 20.28
C PHE A 295 -0.17 -28.43 21.09
N ASN A 296 -1.18 -28.95 21.80
CA ASN A 296 -1.01 -30.15 22.60
C ASN A 296 -0.77 -31.39 21.72
N PHE A 297 -1.43 -31.50 20.57
CA PHE A 297 -1.16 -32.57 19.60
C PHE A 297 0.29 -32.51 19.10
N SER A 298 0.79 -31.32 18.78
CA SER A 298 2.18 -31.10 18.36
C SER A 298 3.18 -31.52 19.44
N LEU A 299 2.97 -31.04 20.68
CA LEU A 299 3.85 -31.33 21.81
C LEU A 299 3.83 -32.81 22.22
N MET A 300 2.66 -33.46 22.23
CA MET A 300 2.53 -34.87 22.64
C MET A 300 3.11 -35.84 21.62
N ASN A 301 3.07 -35.51 20.33
CA ASN A 301 3.57 -36.38 19.26
C ASN A 301 4.97 -35.99 18.77
N GLY A 302 5.52 -34.85 19.22
CA GLY A 302 6.79 -34.31 18.73
C GLY A 302 6.75 -33.93 17.23
N VAL A 303 5.56 -33.62 16.70
CA VAL A 303 5.36 -33.30 15.27
C VAL A 303 5.04 -31.82 15.12
N PHE A 304 5.69 -31.16 14.18
CA PHE A 304 5.49 -29.73 13.89
C PHE A 304 5.08 -29.54 12.43
N PRO A 305 4.27 -28.51 12.11
CA PRO A 305 3.86 -28.23 10.74
C PRO A 305 5.08 -27.97 9.84
N ARG A 306 5.09 -28.55 8.64
CA ARG A 306 6.20 -28.36 7.68
C ARG A 306 6.33 -26.92 7.21
N TYR A 307 5.21 -26.20 7.12
CA TYR A 307 5.18 -24.79 6.69
C TYR A 307 5.87 -23.83 7.66
N GLU A 308 6.11 -24.24 8.91
CA GLU A 308 6.80 -23.43 9.92
C GLU A 308 8.33 -23.63 9.92
N ARG A 309 8.86 -24.60 9.17
CA ARG A 309 10.32 -24.91 9.14
C ARG A 309 11.13 -24.07 8.15
N LEU A 310 10.52 -23.12 7.45
CA LEU A 310 11.18 -22.29 6.43
C LEU A 310 11.18 -20.78 6.78
N GLN A 311 11.10 -20.44 8.07
CA GLN A 311 11.29 -19.06 8.55
C GLN A 311 12.42 -18.97 9.56
#